data_AF-A0A968N1L3-F1
#
_entry.id   AF-A0A968N1L3-F1
#
_cell.length_a   1.000
_cell.length_b   1.000
_cell.length_c   1.000
_cell.angle_alpha   90.00
_cell.angle_beta   90.00
_cell.angle_gamma   90.00
#
_symmetry.space_group_name_H-M   'P 1'
#
loop_
_entity.id
_entity.type
_entity.pdbx_description
1 polymer ?
#
loop_
_entity_poly.entity_id
_entity_poly.type
_entity_poly.pdbx_seq_one_letter_code
_entity_poly.pdbx_strand_id
1 'polypeptide(L)'
;MNTHLDALLNLPWVTVETCSTQEQAIDLRLEVLKDTCECPHCSQTSREVNQVRYRTVRDLSIAGRASYLEIPSRQFYCQGCQKYFTENLGFVEPRRAYTQRYEEDIYQRVQQSSLTQVGCEEGLTFDAVEGIFKHQCSKKKELKPAKKLSIDEFSHRKGRGKFATVVSDIEAGELVEVMDTHEQDAIIETLSKLPLEWRQAVEEVSVDMWGGFPKVIQEVFPNAQVVIDRFHVMKAVMEDLDRVRRQSKKPKQKIKG
;
A
#
# COMPACT_ATOMS: atom_id res chain seq x y z
N MET A 1 9.51 18.19 33.15
CA MET A 1 8.77 16.98 32.71
C MET A 1 7.29 17.27 32.81
N ASN A 2 6.58 17.27 31.67
CA ASN A 2 5.16 17.56 31.60
C ASN A 2 4.37 16.25 31.54
N THR A 3 4.22 15.61 32.71
CA THR A 3 3.74 14.22 32.85
C THR A 3 2.39 13.95 32.19
N HIS A 4 1.51 14.95 32.10
CA HIS A 4 0.21 14.80 31.44
C HIS A 4 0.32 14.78 29.92
N LEU A 5 1.19 15.62 29.34
CA LEU A 5 1.43 15.62 27.89
C LEU A 5 2.22 14.40 27.46
N ASP A 6 3.17 13.93 28.28
CA ASP A 6 3.90 12.69 28.02
C ASP A 6 2.95 11.49 27.99
N ALA A 7 2.02 11.42 28.95
CA ALA A 7 0.99 10.38 28.98
C ALA A 7 0.02 10.48 27.78
N LEU A 8 -0.36 11.70 27.38
CA LEU A 8 -1.22 11.94 26.22
C LEU A 8 -0.53 11.53 24.91
N LEU A 9 0.74 11.91 24.74
CA LEU A 9 1.51 11.55 23.55
C LEU A 9 1.87 10.08 23.53
N ASN A 10 2.17 9.46 24.68
CA ASN A 10 2.56 8.06 24.78
C ASN A 10 3.67 7.66 23.77
N LEU A 11 4.67 8.53 23.63
CA LEU A 11 5.83 8.30 22.75
C LEU A 11 7.01 7.77 23.57
N PRO A 12 7.73 6.76 23.07
CA PRO A 12 8.82 6.18 23.81
C PRO A 12 10.05 7.10 23.80
N TRP A 13 10.79 7.10 24.90
CA TRP A 13 12.13 7.71 25.03
C TRP A 13 12.19 9.23 24.91
N VAL A 14 11.04 9.92 24.90
CA VAL A 14 10.95 11.38 24.79
C VAL A 14 10.04 11.96 25.85
N THR A 15 10.26 13.22 26.20
CA THR A 15 9.37 14.04 27.06
C THR A 15 9.10 15.38 26.38
N VAL A 16 7.96 15.99 26.69
CA VAL A 16 7.62 17.33 26.21
C VAL A 16 8.40 18.37 27.02
N GLU A 17 9.28 19.10 26.33
CA GLU A 17 10.03 20.24 26.85
C GLU A 17 9.13 21.48 26.88
N THR A 18 8.53 21.82 25.74
CA THR A 18 7.62 22.98 25.61
C THR A 18 6.41 22.63 24.75
N CYS A 19 5.32 23.34 24.99
CA CYS A 19 4.08 23.22 24.25
C CYS A 19 3.55 24.63 23.93
N SER A 20 3.34 24.92 22.66
CA SER A 20 2.63 26.12 22.20
C SER A 20 1.34 25.74 21.49
N THR A 21 0.24 26.36 21.90
CA THR A 21 -1.06 26.14 21.29
C THR A 21 -1.45 27.35 20.45
N GLN A 22 -1.87 27.08 19.23
CA GLN A 22 -2.42 28.04 18.27
C GLN A 22 -3.90 27.68 18.00
N GLU A 23 -4.61 28.50 17.23
CA GLU A 23 -6.03 28.24 16.94
C GLU A 23 -6.25 26.89 16.25
N GLN A 24 -5.44 26.60 15.24
CA GLN A 24 -5.56 25.39 14.41
C GLN A 24 -4.51 24.32 14.70
N ALA A 25 -3.44 24.65 15.43
CA ALA A 25 -2.30 23.75 15.63
C ALA A 25 -1.79 23.72 17.09
N ILE A 26 -1.10 22.64 17.45
CA ILE A 26 -0.39 22.45 18.70
C ILE A 26 1.03 22.02 18.35
N ASP A 27 2.01 22.84 18.72
CA ASP A 27 3.43 22.54 18.52
C ASP A 27 4.05 22.09 19.83
N LEU A 28 4.73 20.95 19.80
CA LEU A 28 5.33 20.29 20.96
C LEU A 28 6.81 20.08 20.69
N ARG A 29 7.67 20.71 21.47
CA ARG A 29 9.11 20.46 21.41
C ARG A 29 9.46 19.29 22.31
N LEU A 30 10.13 18.30 21.75
CA LEU A 30 10.48 17.08 22.47
C LEU A 30 11.97 17.07 22.84
N GLU A 31 12.26 16.50 24.00
CA GLU A 31 13.60 16.16 24.45
C GLU A 31 13.74 14.64 24.56
N VAL A 32 14.90 14.09 24.21
CA VAL A 32 15.16 12.65 24.32
C VAL A 32 15.73 12.33 25.70
N LEU A 33 15.12 11.35 26.38
CA LEU A 33 15.45 10.95 27.74
C LEU A 33 16.76 10.14 27.84
N LYS A 34 17.19 9.52 26.74
CA LYS A 34 18.43 8.74 26.67
C LYS A 34 19.60 9.63 26.29
N ASP A 35 20.74 9.49 26.95
CA ASP A 35 22.02 10.13 26.61
C ASP A 35 22.89 9.26 25.69
N THR A 36 22.56 7.97 25.56
CA THR A 36 23.32 6.99 24.77
C THR A 36 22.52 6.44 23.59
N CYS A 37 23.21 6.03 22.52
CA CYS A 37 22.62 5.34 21.38
C CYS A 37 23.50 4.17 20.91
N GLU A 38 22.90 3.05 20.51
CA GLU A 38 23.62 1.91 19.95
C GLU A 38 23.96 2.15 18.48
N CYS A 39 25.21 1.89 18.08
CA CYS A 39 25.63 2.07 16.71
C CYS A 39 25.02 0.98 15.80
N PRO A 40 24.30 1.34 14.71
CA PRO A 40 23.70 0.37 13.80
C PRO A 40 24.72 -0.42 12.96
N HIS A 41 26.01 -0.05 13.01
CA HIS A 41 27.07 -0.68 12.21
C HIS A 41 27.87 -1.74 12.99
N CYS A 42 28.02 -1.57 14.30
CA CYS A 42 28.86 -2.46 15.13
C CYS A 42 28.25 -2.77 16.50
N SER A 43 27.02 -2.31 16.76
CA SER A 43 26.27 -2.48 18.01
C SER A 43 26.94 -1.89 19.27
N GLN A 44 28.07 -1.20 19.14
CA GLN A 44 28.70 -0.52 20.27
C GLN A 44 27.91 0.73 20.67
N THR A 45 27.66 0.89 21.97
CA THR A 45 27.03 2.09 22.53
C THR A 45 27.93 3.31 22.37
N SER A 46 27.38 4.39 21.82
CA SER A 46 28.00 5.71 21.78
C SER A 46 27.28 6.69 22.69
N ARG A 47 28.06 7.61 23.27
CA ARG A 47 27.58 8.79 24.00
C ARG A 47 28.01 10.10 23.35
N GLU A 48 28.86 10.01 22.31
CA GLU A 48 29.46 11.17 21.68
C GLU A 48 28.52 11.72 20.60
N VAL A 49 27.81 12.78 20.97
CA VAL A 49 26.94 13.50 20.04
C VAL A 49 27.79 14.47 19.23
N ASN A 50 27.82 14.27 17.92
CA ASN A 50 28.51 15.15 16.97
C ASN A 50 27.68 16.40 16.66
N GLN A 51 26.37 16.24 16.45
CA GLN A 51 25.45 17.35 16.20
C GLN A 51 24.02 16.98 16.56
N VAL A 52 23.23 17.99 16.89
CA VAL A 52 21.78 17.88 17.09
C VAL A 52 21.10 18.84 16.13
N ARG A 53 20.15 18.33 15.33
CA ARG A 53 19.29 19.15 14.48
C ARG A 53 17.85 18.88 14.83
N TYR A 54 17.05 19.93 14.96
CA TYR A 54 15.62 19.76 15.15
C TYR A 54 14.92 19.65 13.80
N ARG A 55 13.89 18.82 13.75
CA ARG A 55 12.97 18.75 12.60
C ARG A 55 11.55 18.61 13.09
N THR A 56 10.64 19.27 12.39
CA THR A 56 9.22 19.20 12.67
C THR A 56 8.61 17.99 11.96
N VAL A 57 7.81 17.21 12.69
CA VAL A 57 7.03 16.11 12.13
C VAL A 57 5.58 16.25 12.53
N ARG A 58 4.67 15.87 11.64
CA ARG A 58 3.23 15.83 11.88
C ARG A 58 2.87 14.57 12.65
N ASP A 59 2.02 14.72 13.66
CA ASP A 59 1.49 13.64 14.47
C ASP A 59 -0.05 13.69 14.54
N LEU A 60 -0.68 12.74 15.26
CA LEU A 60 -2.14 12.67 15.43
C LEU A 60 -2.70 13.97 16.02
N SER A 61 -3.81 14.45 15.45
CA SER A 61 -4.47 15.65 15.93
C SER A 61 -4.87 15.55 17.40
N ILE A 62 -4.62 16.60 18.17
CA ILE A 62 -4.94 16.68 19.60
C ILE A 62 -6.10 17.66 19.77
N ALA A 63 -7.21 17.19 20.34
CA ALA A 63 -8.41 17.99 20.55
C ALA A 63 -8.92 18.71 19.27
N GLY A 64 -8.85 18.01 18.12
CA GLY A 64 -9.27 18.55 16.82
C GLY A 64 -8.28 19.53 16.19
N ARG A 65 -7.11 19.76 16.80
CA ARG A 65 -6.05 20.60 16.25
C ARG A 65 -4.92 19.77 15.70
N ALA A 66 -4.35 20.28 14.62
CA ALA A 66 -3.15 19.79 14.00
C ALA A 66 -1.98 19.71 15.00
N SER A 67 -1.40 18.53 15.28
CA SER A 67 -0.22 18.45 16.14
C SER A 67 1.08 18.35 15.34
N TYR A 68 2.10 19.08 15.80
CA TYR A 68 3.45 19.05 15.23
C TYR A 68 4.48 18.84 16.34
N LEU A 69 5.36 17.87 16.15
CA LEU A 69 6.42 17.54 17.08
C LEU A 69 7.75 18.07 16.54
N GLU A 70 8.38 18.98 17.27
CA GLU A 70 9.76 19.37 17.00
C GLU A 70 10.69 18.37 17.69
N ILE A 71 11.22 17.42 16.91
CA ILE A 71 12.03 16.30 17.42
C ILE A 71 13.53 16.54 17.20
N PRO A 72 14.39 16.15 18.17
CA PRO A 72 15.83 16.21 18.02
C PRO A 72 16.33 15.01 17.20
N SER A 73 16.92 15.30 16.05
CA SER A 73 17.68 14.36 15.23
C SER A 73 19.16 14.42 15.65
N ARG A 74 19.55 13.56 16.58
CA ARG A 74 20.92 13.50 17.11
C ARG A 74 21.80 12.61 16.23
N GLN A 75 22.94 13.14 15.80
CA GLN A 75 23.97 12.37 15.11
C GLN A 75 25.09 12.05 16.09
N PHE A 76 25.42 10.77 16.20
CA PHE A 76 26.49 10.27 17.05
C PHE A 76 27.72 9.90 16.21
N TYR A 77 28.90 10.03 16.82
CA TYR A 77 30.13 9.43 16.31
C TYR A 77 30.39 8.12 17.05
N CYS A 78 30.63 7.03 16.32
CA CYS A 78 30.95 5.73 16.92
C CYS A 78 32.47 5.55 17.02
N GLN A 79 33.02 5.45 18.24
CA GLN A 79 34.44 5.18 18.46
C GLN A 79 34.88 3.76 18.04
N GLY A 80 33.95 2.80 18.00
CA GLY A 80 34.24 1.41 17.60
C GLY A 80 34.52 1.26 16.11
N CYS A 81 33.60 1.73 15.26
CA CYS A 81 33.72 1.60 13.82
C CYS A 81 34.07 2.91 13.10
N GLN A 82 34.31 3.99 13.85
CA GLN A 82 34.69 5.33 13.35
C GLN A 82 33.69 5.94 12.33
N LYS A 83 32.41 5.56 12.43
CA LYS A 83 31.34 6.05 11.53
C LYS A 83 30.35 6.93 12.29
N TYR A 84 29.77 7.88 11.56
CA TYR A 84 28.64 8.66 12.03
C TYR A 84 27.33 7.92 11.78
N PHE A 85 26.39 8.03 12.72
CA PHE A 85 25.04 7.52 12.56
C PHE A 85 24.03 8.46 13.20
N THR A 86 22.81 8.47 12.68
CA THR A 86 21.71 9.27 13.24
C THR A 86 20.84 8.36 14.10
N GLU A 87 20.49 8.82 15.28
CA GLU A 87 19.62 8.09 16.19
C GLU A 87 18.25 7.83 15.57
N ASN A 88 17.74 6.62 15.78
CA ASN A 88 16.40 6.23 15.43
C ASN A 88 15.50 6.31 16.68
N LEU A 89 14.51 7.21 16.65
CA LEU A 89 13.58 7.40 17.77
C LEU A 89 12.48 6.31 17.84
N GLY A 90 12.38 5.46 16.82
CA GLY A 90 11.44 4.33 16.77
C GLY A 90 10.02 4.71 16.33
N PHE A 91 9.56 5.94 16.58
CA PHE A 91 8.22 6.40 16.20
C PHE A 91 8.20 7.30 14.94
N VAL A 92 9.37 7.67 14.42
CA VAL A 92 9.52 8.41 13.15
C VAL A 92 10.68 7.82 12.36
N GLU A 93 10.43 7.52 11.09
CA GLU A 93 11.49 7.05 10.20
C GLU A 93 12.42 8.18 9.72
N PRO A 94 13.66 7.84 9.31
CA PRO A 94 14.58 8.81 8.72
C PRO A 94 13.94 9.53 7.53
N ARG A 95 14.12 10.86 7.47
CA ARG A 95 13.64 11.75 6.39
C ARG A 95 12.11 11.88 6.23
N ARG A 96 11.30 11.05 6.90
CA ARG A 96 9.83 11.18 6.89
C ARG A 96 9.37 12.40 7.71
N ALA A 97 8.34 13.08 7.24
CA ALA A 97 7.75 14.25 7.90
C ALA A 97 6.58 13.90 8.84
N TYR A 98 6.29 12.62 9.03
CA TYR A 98 5.13 12.12 9.77
C TYR A 98 5.57 11.08 10.80
N THR A 99 4.89 11.00 11.94
CA THR A 99 5.03 9.84 12.84
C THR A 99 4.44 8.59 12.19
N GLN A 100 4.98 7.43 12.54
CA GLN A 100 4.47 6.16 12.01
C GLN A 100 2.98 5.94 12.35
N ARG A 101 2.55 6.38 13.54
CA ARG A 101 1.14 6.28 13.95
C ARG A 101 0.22 7.20 13.14
N TYR A 102 0.69 8.39 12.76
CA TYR A 102 -0.07 9.27 11.88
C TYR A 102 -0.19 8.67 10.49
N GLU A 103 0.90 8.12 9.94
CA GLU A 103 0.85 7.44 8.65
C GLU A 103 -0.11 6.24 8.66
N GLU A 104 -0.18 5.49 9.75
CA GLU A 104 -1.12 4.39 9.92
C GLU A 104 -2.58 4.88 9.98
N ASP A 105 -2.87 5.97 10.70
CA ASP A 105 -4.22 6.56 10.73
C ASP A 105 -4.69 6.97 9.33
N ILE A 106 -3.84 7.69 8.58
CA ILE A 106 -4.13 8.08 7.19
C ILE A 106 -4.38 6.85 6.32
N TYR A 107 -3.55 5.82 6.44
CA TYR A 107 -3.71 4.59 5.69
C TYR A 107 -5.07 3.94 5.94
N GLN A 108 -5.50 3.82 7.21
CA GLN A 108 -6.80 3.22 7.56
C GLN A 108 -7.97 4.07 7.05
N ARG A 109 -7.90 5.40 7.14
CA ARG A 109 -8.97 6.29 6.66
C ARG A 109 -9.12 6.25 5.15
N VAL A 110 -8.02 6.13 4.40
CA VAL A 110 -8.05 5.99 2.93
C VAL A 110 -8.71 4.67 2.49
N GLN A 111 -8.76 3.64 3.34
CA GLN A 111 -9.51 2.42 3.00
C GLN A 111 -11.04 2.63 3.01
N GLN A 112 -11.52 3.66 3.74
CA GLN A 112 -12.94 3.94 3.93
C GLN A 112 -13.41 5.21 3.21
N SER A 113 -12.48 5.96 2.62
CA SER A 113 -12.73 7.26 1.99
C SER A 113 -11.80 7.48 0.79
N SER A 114 -12.00 8.58 0.07
CA SER A 114 -11.09 8.93 -1.04
C SER A 114 -9.83 9.63 -0.52
N LEU A 115 -8.72 9.46 -1.23
CA LEU A 115 -7.46 10.20 -0.98
C LEU A 115 -7.70 11.72 -0.91
N THR A 116 -8.55 12.25 -1.79
CA THR A 116 -8.90 13.68 -1.84
C THR A 116 -9.64 14.14 -0.59
N GLN A 117 -10.61 13.35 -0.12
CA GLN A 117 -11.39 13.68 1.08
C GLN A 117 -10.49 13.67 2.32
N VAL A 118 -9.68 12.63 2.51
CA VAL A 118 -8.72 12.55 3.62
C VAL A 118 -7.71 13.69 3.56
N GLY A 119 -7.22 14.04 2.37
CA GLY A 119 -6.35 15.20 2.18
C GLY A 119 -7.01 16.51 2.57
N CYS A 120 -8.28 16.72 2.21
CA CYS A 120 -9.02 17.92 2.60
C CYS A 120 -9.23 18.01 4.12
N GLU A 121 -9.54 16.90 4.79
CA GLU A 121 -9.74 16.84 6.25
C GLU A 121 -8.45 17.12 7.02
N GLU A 122 -7.30 16.66 6.51
CA GLU A 122 -5.99 16.83 7.17
C GLU A 122 -5.19 18.04 6.68
N GLY A 123 -5.69 18.79 5.70
CA GLY A 123 -4.95 19.88 5.07
C GLY A 123 -3.71 19.40 4.29
N LEU A 124 -3.75 18.19 3.74
CA LEU A 124 -2.68 17.59 2.93
C LEU A 124 -3.01 17.63 1.44
N THR A 125 -1.97 17.72 0.60
CA THR A 125 -2.13 17.55 -0.84
C THR A 125 -2.43 16.09 -1.18
N PHE A 126 -3.06 15.85 -2.33
CA PHE A 126 -3.31 14.50 -2.83
C PHE A 126 -2.04 13.65 -2.86
N ASP A 127 -0.93 14.20 -3.41
CA ASP A 127 0.35 13.49 -3.52
C ASP A 127 0.95 13.14 -2.15
N ALA A 128 0.73 13.98 -1.14
CA ALA A 128 1.18 13.68 0.22
C ALA A 128 0.43 12.49 0.81
N VAL A 129 -0.90 12.47 0.68
CA VAL A 129 -1.74 11.35 1.15
C VAL A 129 -1.43 10.07 0.35
N GLU A 130 -1.29 10.18 -0.97
CA GLU A 130 -0.93 9.06 -1.84
C GLU A 130 0.46 8.49 -1.46
N GLY A 131 1.43 9.36 -1.18
CA GLY A 131 2.76 8.98 -0.73
C GLY A 131 2.77 8.30 0.65
N ILE A 132 1.92 8.73 1.58
CA ILE A 132 1.71 8.04 2.86
C ILE A 132 1.10 6.65 2.63
N PHE A 133 0.03 6.59 1.83
CA PHE A 133 -0.67 5.33 1.53
C PHE A 133 0.27 4.30 0.89
N LYS A 134 1.00 4.68 -0.18
CA LYS A 134 1.96 3.80 -0.87
C LYS A 134 3.06 3.32 0.07
N HIS A 135 3.54 4.17 0.96
CA HIS A 135 4.55 3.80 1.95
C HIS A 135 4.04 2.76 2.96
N GLN A 136 2.81 2.91 3.47
CA GLN A 136 2.22 1.91 4.36
C GLN A 136 1.90 0.61 3.63
N CYS A 137 1.45 0.68 2.36
CA CYS A 137 1.28 -0.51 1.52
C CYS A 137 2.58 -1.28 1.35
N SER A 138 3.71 -0.62 1.12
CA SER A 138 4.99 -1.31 0.90
C SER A 138 5.48 -2.07 2.14
N LYS A 139 5.12 -1.62 3.35
CA LYS A 139 5.45 -2.31 4.60
C LYS A 139 4.56 -3.52 4.87
N LYS A 140 3.32 -3.50 4.34
CA LYS A 140 2.30 -4.53 4.54
C LYS A 140 2.22 -5.53 3.38
N LYS A 141 3.01 -5.33 2.31
CA LYS A 141 3.05 -6.24 1.15
C LYS A 141 3.75 -7.54 1.56
N GLU A 142 3.02 -8.44 2.19
CA GLU A 142 3.41 -9.84 2.36
C GLU A 142 2.79 -10.66 1.22
N LEU A 143 3.63 -11.13 0.30
CA LEU A 143 3.20 -12.08 -0.73
C LEU A 143 3.13 -13.47 -0.10
N LYS A 144 1.93 -13.90 0.28
CA LYS A 144 1.68 -15.27 0.72
C LYS A 144 1.62 -16.20 -0.49
N PRO A 145 2.20 -17.40 -0.44
CA PRO A 145 2.03 -18.42 -1.48
C PRO A 145 0.56 -18.70 -1.75
N ALA A 146 0.14 -18.55 -3.00
CA ALA A 146 -1.22 -18.82 -3.46
C ALA A 146 -1.24 -20.11 -4.29
N LYS A 147 -2.24 -20.97 -4.06
CA LYS A 147 -2.43 -22.20 -4.84
C LYS A 147 -3.32 -21.98 -6.06
N LYS A 148 -4.31 -21.09 -5.94
CA LYS A 148 -5.31 -20.82 -6.99
C LYS A 148 -5.33 -19.34 -7.31
N LEU A 149 -5.01 -19.01 -8.56
CA LEU A 149 -4.99 -17.63 -9.04
C LEU A 149 -6.10 -17.37 -10.03
N SER A 150 -6.57 -16.12 -10.08
CA SER A 150 -7.36 -15.61 -11.19
C SER A 150 -6.55 -14.54 -11.92
N ILE A 151 -6.49 -14.65 -13.24
CA ILE A 151 -5.95 -13.60 -14.11
C ILE A 151 -7.09 -13.09 -15.00
N ASP A 152 -7.38 -11.80 -14.90
CA ASP A 152 -8.47 -11.15 -15.64
C ASP A 152 -8.01 -9.82 -16.26
N GLU A 153 -8.67 -9.40 -17.32
CA GLU A 153 -8.46 -8.10 -17.95
C GLU A 153 -9.62 -7.16 -17.63
N PHE A 154 -9.30 -5.95 -17.17
CA PHE A 154 -10.30 -4.89 -17.04
C PHE A 154 -9.91 -3.65 -17.83
N SER A 155 -10.90 -2.98 -18.39
CA SER A 155 -10.70 -1.72 -19.10
C SER A 155 -10.79 -0.56 -18.11
N HIS A 156 -9.74 0.26 -18.05
CA HIS A 156 -9.67 1.46 -17.19
C HIS A 156 -10.84 2.43 -17.44
N ARG A 157 -11.29 2.52 -18.71
CA ARG A 157 -12.48 3.27 -19.14
C ARG A 157 -13.07 2.62 -20.39
N LYS A 158 -14.38 2.34 -20.38
CA LYS A 158 -15.12 1.84 -21.56
C LYS A 158 -14.71 2.63 -22.83
N GLY A 159 -14.14 1.94 -23.82
CA GLY A 159 -13.90 2.46 -25.16
C GLY A 159 -12.56 3.17 -25.42
N ARG A 160 -11.57 3.11 -24.50
CA ARG A 160 -10.26 3.77 -24.71
C ARG A 160 -9.06 2.83 -24.91
N GLY A 161 -9.28 1.52 -25.02
CA GLY A 161 -8.24 0.54 -25.40
C GLY A 161 -7.10 0.34 -24.40
N LYS A 162 -7.17 0.96 -23.20
CA LYS A 162 -6.26 0.68 -22.09
C LYS A 162 -6.84 -0.46 -21.25
N PHE A 163 -6.19 -1.60 -21.34
CA PHE A 163 -6.50 -2.81 -20.58
C PHE A 163 -5.45 -2.98 -19.51
N ALA A 164 -5.89 -3.34 -18.31
CA ALA A 164 -5.04 -3.71 -17.21
C ALA A 164 -5.32 -5.17 -16.84
N THR A 165 -4.25 -5.90 -16.53
CA THR A 165 -4.31 -7.28 -16.09
C THR A 165 -4.28 -7.32 -14.56
N VAL A 166 -5.22 -8.03 -13.95
CA VAL A 166 -5.30 -8.24 -12.50
C VAL A 166 -4.99 -9.69 -12.20
N VAL A 167 -4.10 -9.91 -11.24
CA VAL A 167 -3.83 -11.22 -10.67
C VAL A 167 -4.28 -11.21 -9.21
N SER A 168 -5.12 -12.18 -8.86
CA SER A 168 -5.67 -12.31 -7.51
C SER A 168 -5.57 -13.75 -7.01
N ASP A 169 -5.38 -13.92 -5.71
CA ASP A 169 -5.53 -15.19 -5.01
C ASP A 169 -7.03 -15.44 -4.79
N ILE A 170 -7.53 -16.51 -5.39
CA ILE A 170 -8.96 -16.88 -5.33
C ILE A 170 -9.35 -17.34 -3.92
N GLU A 171 -8.46 -18.04 -3.23
CA GLU A 171 -8.75 -18.63 -1.91
C GLU A 171 -8.69 -17.57 -0.82
N ALA A 172 -7.67 -16.70 -0.86
CA ALA A 172 -7.52 -15.62 0.10
C ALA A 172 -8.41 -14.41 -0.20
N GLY A 173 -8.86 -14.27 -1.46
CA GLY A 173 -9.54 -13.04 -1.92
C GLY A 173 -8.62 -11.82 -1.92
N GLU A 174 -7.30 -12.06 -2.04
CA GLU A 174 -6.26 -11.03 -1.95
C GLU A 174 -5.73 -10.68 -3.35
N LEU A 175 -5.37 -9.40 -3.53
CA LEU A 175 -4.75 -8.93 -4.76
C LEU A 175 -3.27 -9.31 -4.77
N VAL A 176 -2.81 -10.01 -5.82
CA VAL A 176 -1.39 -10.35 -6.01
C VAL A 176 -0.67 -9.26 -6.78
N GLU A 177 -1.21 -8.86 -7.94
CA GLU A 177 -0.58 -7.87 -8.80
C GLU A 177 -1.59 -7.17 -9.74
N VAL A 178 -1.30 -5.92 -10.11
CA VAL A 178 -2.04 -5.17 -11.14
C VAL A 178 -1.05 -4.57 -12.13
N MET A 179 -1.25 -4.89 -13.41
CA MET A 179 -0.38 -4.45 -14.50
C MET A 179 -1.19 -3.61 -15.47
N ASP A 180 -0.76 -2.39 -15.80
CA ASP A 180 -1.41 -1.52 -16.80
C ASP A 180 -1.04 -1.93 -18.24
N THR A 181 -1.18 -3.22 -18.54
CA THR A 181 -0.90 -3.84 -19.84
C THR A 181 -1.71 -5.12 -20.02
N HIS A 182 -1.94 -5.49 -21.28
CA HIS A 182 -2.46 -6.81 -21.71
C HIS A 182 -1.44 -7.57 -22.57
N GLU A 183 -0.24 -7.01 -22.79
CA GLU A 183 0.77 -7.63 -23.64
C GLU A 183 1.39 -8.82 -22.91
N GLN A 184 1.38 -9.99 -23.55
CA GLN A 184 1.82 -11.25 -22.95
C GLN A 184 3.25 -11.16 -22.40
N ASP A 185 4.18 -10.59 -23.17
CA ASP A 185 5.59 -10.48 -22.79
C ASP A 185 5.77 -9.60 -21.54
N ALA A 186 5.02 -8.51 -21.42
CA ALA A 186 5.07 -7.62 -20.26
C ALA A 186 4.46 -8.26 -19.00
N ILE A 187 3.40 -9.08 -19.18
CA ILE A 187 2.81 -9.87 -18.09
C ILE A 187 3.81 -10.94 -17.63
N ILE A 188 4.44 -11.66 -18.56
CA ILE A 188 5.46 -12.68 -18.26
C ILE A 188 6.64 -12.05 -17.52
N GLU A 189 7.16 -10.92 -17.99
CA GLU A 189 8.28 -10.22 -17.35
C GLU A 189 7.94 -9.82 -15.91
N THR A 190 6.73 -9.33 -15.68
CA THR A 190 6.29 -8.89 -14.36
C THR A 190 6.11 -10.07 -13.41
N LEU A 191 5.36 -11.10 -13.83
CA LEU A 191 5.08 -12.25 -12.97
C LEU A 191 6.32 -13.12 -12.74
N SER A 192 7.29 -13.12 -13.66
CA SER A 192 8.57 -13.82 -13.47
C SER A 192 9.43 -13.24 -12.35
N LYS A 193 9.15 -12.00 -11.90
CA LYS A 193 9.81 -11.39 -10.73
C LYS A 193 9.35 -12.01 -9.41
N LEU A 194 8.23 -12.76 -9.41
CA LEU A 194 7.80 -13.52 -8.24
C LEU A 194 8.77 -14.66 -7.94
N PRO A 195 9.03 -14.98 -6.65
CA PRO A 195 9.92 -16.07 -6.28
C PRO A 195 9.54 -17.38 -6.97
N LEU A 196 10.53 -18.14 -7.44
CA LEU A 196 10.28 -19.38 -8.17
C LEU A 196 9.46 -20.39 -7.35
N GLU A 197 9.77 -20.53 -6.06
CA GLU A 197 9.04 -21.40 -5.14
C GLU A 197 7.54 -21.02 -5.05
N TRP A 198 7.25 -19.71 -5.04
CA TRP A 198 5.89 -19.19 -5.05
C TRP A 198 5.16 -19.57 -6.34
N ARG A 199 5.83 -19.39 -7.49
CA ARG A 199 5.25 -19.72 -8.80
C ARG A 199 5.04 -21.22 -9.00
N GLN A 200 5.90 -22.06 -8.42
CA GLN A 200 5.76 -23.51 -8.45
C GLN A 200 4.66 -24.04 -7.53
N ALA A 201 4.28 -23.27 -6.49
CA ALA A 201 3.19 -23.63 -5.59
C ALA A 201 1.78 -23.40 -6.19
N VAL A 202 1.69 -22.64 -7.29
CA VAL A 202 0.43 -22.42 -7.99
C VAL A 202 0.00 -23.72 -8.70
N GLU A 203 -1.18 -24.21 -8.33
CA GLU A 203 -1.78 -25.45 -8.84
C GLU A 203 -2.82 -25.16 -9.94
N GLU A 204 -3.52 -24.03 -9.85
CA GLU A 204 -4.59 -23.65 -10.79
C GLU A 204 -4.54 -22.15 -11.10
N VAL A 205 -4.76 -21.79 -12.37
CA VAL A 205 -4.98 -20.41 -12.80
C VAL A 205 -6.28 -20.32 -13.60
N SER A 206 -7.26 -19.60 -13.05
CA SER A 206 -8.54 -19.28 -13.68
C SER A 206 -8.41 -18.06 -14.57
N VAL A 207 -8.78 -18.17 -15.85
CA VAL A 207 -8.70 -17.09 -16.83
C VAL A 207 -9.94 -17.00 -17.72
N ASP A 208 -10.14 -15.83 -18.34
CA ASP A 208 -11.07 -15.70 -19.46
C ASP A 208 -10.60 -16.53 -20.68
N MET A 209 -11.50 -16.77 -21.62
CA MET A 209 -11.28 -17.47 -22.88
C MET A 209 -10.38 -16.73 -23.86
N TRP A 210 -9.65 -15.68 -23.43
CA TRP A 210 -8.69 -14.99 -24.26
C TRP A 210 -7.47 -15.88 -24.56
N GLY A 211 -7.11 -16.00 -25.84
CA GLY A 211 -6.11 -16.96 -26.31
C GLY A 211 -4.67 -16.69 -25.85
N GLY A 212 -4.36 -15.53 -25.27
CA GLY A 212 -3.01 -15.18 -24.83
C GLY A 212 -2.60 -15.69 -23.46
N PHE A 213 -3.55 -15.86 -22.53
CA PHE A 213 -3.25 -16.29 -21.16
C PHE A 213 -2.68 -17.70 -21.03
N PRO A 214 -3.13 -18.72 -21.79
CA PRO A 214 -2.56 -20.06 -21.68
C PRO A 214 -1.03 -20.09 -21.86
N LYS A 215 -0.50 -19.27 -22.78
CA LYS A 215 0.94 -19.16 -23.00
C LYS A 215 1.65 -18.52 -21.79
N VAL A 216 1.12 -17.41 -21.29
CA VAL A 216 1.62 -16.71 -20.10
C VAL A 216 1.67 -17.66 -18.90
N ILE A 217 0.60 -18.43 -18.67
CA ILE A 217 0.51 -19.34 -17.53
C ILE A 217 1.53 -20.47 -17.63
N GLN A 218 1.66 -21.09 -18.80
CA GLN A 218 2.63 -22.17 -19.01
C GLN A 218 4.07 -21.71 -18.78
N GLU A 219 4.38 -20.45 -19.12
CA GLU A 219 5.72 -19.89 -18.96
C GLU A 219 6.03 -19.48 -17.52
N VAL A 220 5.05 -18.88 -16.83
CA VAL A 220 5.25 -18.31 -15.49
C VAL A 220 5.00 -19.34 -14.38
N PHE A 221 3.95 -20.16 -14.52
CA PHE A 221 3.42 -21.08 -13.50
C PHE A 221 3.48 -22.52 -14.01
N PRO A 222 4.66 -23.17 -13.96
CA PRO A 222 4.92 -24.43 -14.67
C PRO A 222 4.08 -25.62 -14.17
N ASN A 223 3.59 -25.57 -12.94
CA ASN A 223 2.78 -26.63 -12.33
C ASN A 223 1.27 -26.37 -12.42
N ALA A 224 0.86 -25.19 -12.92
CA ALA A 224 -0.52 -24.77 -12.84
C ALA A 224 -1.37 -25.31 -13.99
N GLN A 225 -2.58 -25.75 -13.68
CA GLN A 225 -3.61 -26.06 -14.66
C GLN A 225 -4.35 -24.78 -15.07
N VAL A 226 -4.52 -24.59 -16.38
CA VAL A 226 -5.34 -23.50 -16.91
C VAL A 226 -6.80 -23.90 -16.80
N VAL A 227 -7.57 -23.13 -16.03
CA VAL A 227 -9.01 -23.30 -15.84
C VAL A 227 -9.74 -22.15 -16.52
N ILE A 228 -10.74 -22.46 -17.33
CA ILE A 228 -11.58 -21.41 -17.94
C ILE A 228 -12.62 -20.96 -16.93
N ASP A 229 -12.73 -19.65 -16.74
CA ASP A 229 -13.71 -19.06 -15.82
C ASP A 229 -15.15 -19.40 -16.23
N ARG A 230 -15.87 -20.03 -15.30
CA ARG A 230 -17.29 -20.39 -15.44
C ARG A 230 -18.17 -19.18 -15.77
N PHE A 231 -17.91 -18.00 -15.21
CA PHE A 231 -18.73 -16.81 -15.50
C PHE A 231 -18.71 -16.48 -16.98
N HIS A 232 -17.51 -16.46 -17.58
CA HIS A 232 -17.31 -16.18 -19.00
C HIS A 232 -17.96 -17.25 -19.88
N VAL A 233 -17.85 -18.54 -19.51
CA VAL A 233 -18.52 -19.65 -20.21
C VAL A 233 -20.04 -19.48 -20.18
N MET A 234 -20.60 -19.23 -19.00
CA MET A 234 -22.05 -19.06 -18.83
C MET A 234 -22.57 -17.85 -19.58
N LYS A 235 -21.81 -16.73 -19.57
CA LYS A 235 -22.15 -15.53 -20.32
C LYS A 235 -22.22 -15.79 -21.82
N ALA A 236 -21.21 -16.45 -22.39
CA ALA A 236 -21.19 -16.80 -23.81
C ALA A 236 -22.39 -17.69 -24.20
N VAL A 237 -22.71 -18.70 -23.39
CA VAL A 237 -23.88 -19.58 -23.60
C VAL A 237 -25.19 -18.79 -23.54
N MET A 238 -25.33 -17.89 -22.55
CA MET A 238 -26.53 -17.06 -22.42
C MET A 238 -26.70 -16.11 -23.60
N GLU A 239 -25.62 -15.45 -24.05
CA GLU A 239 -25.64 -14.54 -25.20
C GLU A 239 -26.07 -15.27 -26.48
N ASP A 240 -25.57 -16.49 -26.70
CA ASP A 240 -25.95 -17.31 -27.84
C ASP A 240 -27.40 -17.79 -27.77
N LEU A 241 -27.88 -18.19 -26.60
CA LEU A 241 -29.29 -18.51 -26.39
C LEU A 241 -30.18 -17.29 -26.67
N ASP A 242 -29.75 -16.11 -26.23
CA ASP A 242 -30.45 -14.85 -26.47
C ASP A 242 -30.48 -14.46 -27.94
N ARG A 243 -29.38 -14.70 -28.67
CA ARG A 243 -29.31 -14.52 -30.12
C ARG A 243 -30.34 -15.38 -30.84
N VAL A 244 -30.40 -16.68 -30.51
CA VAL A 244 -31.38 -17.62 -31.07
C VAL A 244 -32.80 -17.18 -30.71
N ARG A 245 -33.06 -16.84 -29.44
CA ARG A 245 -34.36 -16.32 -28.98
C ARG A 245 -34.83 -15.10 -29.77
N ARG A 246 -33.92 -14.16 -30.07
CA ARG A 246 -34.22 -12.95 -30.86
C ARG A 246 -34.55 -13.29 -32.32
N GLN A 247 -33.84 -14.25 -32.92
CA GLN A 247 -34.09 -14.71 -34.30
C GLN A 247 -35.43 -15.45 -34.44
N SER A 248 -35.87 -16.16 -33.40
CA SER A 248 -37.15 -16.91 -33.41
C SER A 248 -38.40 -16.05 -33.16
N LYS A 249 -38.26 -14.74 -32.88
CA LYS A 249 -39.42 -13.84 -32.76
C LYS A 249 -40.04 -13.62 -34.14
N LYS A 250 -41.18 -14.28 -34.42
CA LYS A 250 -42.02 -13.97 -35.59
C LYS A 250 -42.40 -12.47 -35.57
N PRO A 251 -42.47 -11.79 -36.73
CA PRO A 251 -43.02 -10.45 -36.79
C PRO A 251 -44.43 -10.48 -36.19
N LYS A 252 -44.72 -9.54 -35.26
CA LYS A 252 -46.07 -9.39 -34.70
C LYS A 252 -47.05 -9.32 -35.87
N GLN A 253 -47.92 -10.32 -36.02
CA GLN A 253 -49.07 -10.18 -36.90
C GLN A 253 -49.84 -8.97 -36.41
N LYS A 254 -49.87 -7.90 -37.22
CA LYS A 254 -50.79 -6.79 -37.00
C LYS A 254 -52.18 -7.41 -37.10
N ILE A 255 -52.81 -7.66 -35.95
CA ILE A 255 -54.24 -7.94 -35.89
C ILE A 255 -54.89 -6.64 -36.38
N LYS A 256 -55.34 -6.64 -37.62
CA LYS A 256 -56.17 -5.56 -38.16
C LYS A 256 -57.51 -5.66 -37.42
N GLY A 257 -57.77 -4.69 -36.55
CA GLY A 257 -59.12 -4.39 -36.07
C GLY A 257 -59.95 -3.80 -37.19
#